data_AF-A0A1C7DNF8-F1
#
_entry.id   AF-A0A1C7DNF8-F1
#
_cell.length_a   1.000
_cell.length_b   1.000
_cell.length_c   1.000
_cell.angle_alpha   90.00
_cell.angle_beta   90.00
_cell.angle_gamma   90.00
#
_symmetry.space_group_name_H-M   'P 1'
#
loop_
_entity.id
_entity.type
_entity.pdbx_description
1 polymer ?
#
loop_
_entity_poly.entity_id
_entity_poly.type
_entity_poly.pdbx_seq_one_letter_code
_entity_poly.pdbx_strand_id
1 'polypeptide(L)'
;MNMNNKGLSLVEVLAAVVILGILFVGIMSIFPQMTLFNAKTETKLDTMNLARQEMAKIVSADKWKKQLVSSAITPDTGIPDYLSETKIIEEMEALNYLPESVSTSDAADLLRFQKKDGYLYEVDIYVKCLPFLNPTLISGEEPAPDTCSKIEKKKLYKIHLKVFKESETTSGSYRLSSETFSFIPYTAYKEETPPSGGG
;
A
#
# COMPACT_ATOMS: atom_id res chain seq x y z
N MET A 1 8.42 -72.16 -33.04
CA MET A 1 8.33 -70.68 -33.09
C MET A 1 6.93 -70.33 -33.56
N ASN A 2 5.98 -70.06 -32.66
CA ASN A 2 4.62 -69.65 -33.03
C ASN A 2 4.42 -68.19 -32.60
N MET A 3 4.46 -67.29 -33.57
CA MET A 3 4.17 -65.87 -33.37
C MET A 3 2.66 -65.74 -33.16
N ASN A 4 2.29 -65.28 -31.98
CA ASN A 4 0.90 -65.11 -31.54
C ASN A 4 0.29 -63.89 -32.27
N ASN A 5 -0.10 -64.04 -33.53
CA ASN A 5 -0.75 -63.00 -34.32
C ASN A 5 -2.25 -62.93 -33.97
N LYS A 6 -2.59 -62.44 -32.78
CA LYS A 6 -3.93 -61.94 -32.49
C LYS A 6 -3.96 -60.46 -32.91
N GLY A 7 -4.54 -60.17 -34.07
CA GLY A 7 -4.80 -58.78 -34.48
C GLY A 7 -5.65 -58.08 -33.42
N LEU A 8 -5.39 -56.79 -33.18
CA LEU A 8 -6.17 -55.99 -32.24
C LEU A 8 -7.65 -56.03 -32.63
N SER A 9 -8.52 -56.30 -31.66
CA SER A 9 -9.96 -56.17 -31.87
C SER A 9 -10.32 -54.70 -32.06
N LEU A 10 -11.28 -54.41 -32.94
CA LEU A 10 -11.78 -53.06 -33.17
C LEU A 10 -12.26 -52.39 -31.87
N VAL A 11 -12.80 -53.17 -30.94
CA VAL A 11 -13.25 -52.71 -29.62
C VAL A 11 -12.06 -52.29 -28.74
N GLU A 12 -10.94 -53.00 -28.82
CA GLU A 12 -9.73 -52.67 -28.04
C GLU A 12 -9.09 -51.37 -28.54
N VAL A 13 -9.04 -51.17 -29.86
CA VAL A 13 -8.56 -49.91 -30.47
C VAL A 13 -9.47 -48.75 -30.06
N LEU A 14 -10.79 -48.94 -30.14
CA LEU A 14 -11.76 -47.91 -29.77
C LEU A 14 -11.61 -47.51 -28.29
N ALA A 15 -11.49 -48.49 -27.39
CA ALA A 15 -11.31 -48.25 -25.97
C ALA A 15 -10.00 -47.50 -25.68
N ALA A 16 -8.90 -47.87 -26.34
CA ALA A 16 -7.62 -47.19 -26.19
C ALA A 16 -7.68 -45.72 -26.66
N VAL A 17 -8.36 -45.43 -27.78
CA VAL A 17 -8.53 -44.06 -28.29
C VAL A 17 -9.41 -43.21 -27.37
N VAL A 18 -10.47 -43.79 -26.80
CA VAL A 18 -11.34 -43.08 -25.85
C VAL A 18 -10.59 -42.75 -24.56
N ILE A 19 -9.86 -43.71 -23.99
CA ILE A 19 -9.05 -43.49 -22.78
C ILE A 19 -7.98 -42.43 -23.04
N LEU A 20 -7.29 -42.50 -24.19
CA LEU A 20 -6.29 -41.51 -24.57
C LEU A 20 -6.91 -40.12 -24.78
N GLY A 21 -8.10 -40.03 -25.36
CA GLY A 21 -8.83 -38.78 -25.56
C GLY A 21 -9.22 -38.10 -24.25
N ILE A 22 -9.73 -38.87 -23.28
CA ILE A 22 -10.07 -38.34 -21.94
C ILE A 22 -8.81 -37.81 -21.24
N LEU A 23 -7.71 -38.56 -21.32
CA LEU A 23 -6.44 -38.21 -20.69
C LEU A 23 -5.84 -36.94 -21.33
N PHE A 24 -5.94 -36.81 -22.64
CA PHE A 24 -5.49 -35.63 -23.39
C PHE A 24 -6.29 -34.37 -23.04
N VAL A 25 -7.62 -34.45 -23.01
CA VAL A 25 -8.49 -33.33 -22.62
C VAL A 25 -8.26 -32.94 -21.16
N GLY A 26 -8.07 -33.93 -20.27
CA GLY A 26 -7.75 -33.72 -18.86
C GLY A 26 -6.47 -32.90 -18.69
N ILE A 27 -5.38 -33.27 -19.37
CA ILE A 27 -4.11 -32.56 -19.29
C ILE A 27 -4.18 -31.17 -19.96
N MET A 28 -4.87 -31.03 -21.09
CA MET A 28 -5.05 -29.75 -21.78
C MET A 28 -5.84 -28.72 -20.97
N SER A 29 -6.64 -29.14 -19.98
CA SER A 29 -7.36 -28.23 -19.08
C SER A 29 -6.49 -27.58 -17.99
N ILE A 30 -5.29 -28.13 -17.73
CA ILE A 30 -4.39 -27.71 -16.64
C ILE A 30 -3.35 -26.70 -17.14
N PHE A 31 -2.86 -26.86 -18.37
CA PHE A 31 -1.84 -25.98 -18.96
C PHE A 31 -2.23 -24.50 -19.09
N PRO A 32 -3.47 -24.13 -19.47
CA PRO A 32 -3.88 -22.72 -19.56
C PRO A 32 -3.82 -22.00 -18.20
N GLN A 33 -3.96 -22.74 -17.10
CA GLN A 33 -4.01 -22.17 -15.76
C GLN A 33 -2.62 -21.81 -15.20
N MET A 34 -1.57 -22.57 -15.53
CA MET A 34 -0.22 -22.29 -15.05
C MET A 34 0.39 -21.02 -15.68
N THR A 35 0.18 -20.80 -16.98
CA THR A 35 0.67 -19.58 -17.65
C THR A 35 -0.02 -18.32 -17.12
N LEU A 36 -1.33 -18.40 -16.88
CA LEU A 36 -2.12 -17.29 -16.35
C LEU A 36 -1.79 -16.98 -14.88
N PHE A 37 -1.41 -18.01 -14.10
CA PHE A 37 -0.92 -17.84 -12.73
C PHE A 37 0.50 -17.26 -12.66
N ASN A 38 1.38 -17.64 -13.60
CA ASN A 38 2.73 -17.09 -13.70
C ASN A 38 2.73 -15.59 -14.05
N ALA A 39 1.94 -15.18 -15.05
CA ALA A 39 1.82 -13.78 -15.43
C ALA A 39 1.25 -12.89 -14.30
N LYS A 40 0.31 -13.43 -13.51
CA LYS A 40 -0.22 -12.76 -12.31
C LYS A 40 0.83 -12.63 -11.21
N THR A 41 1.69 -13.64 -11.06
CA THR A 41 2.75 -13.66 -10.05
C THR A 41 3.86 -12.67 -10.37
N GLU A 42 4.29 -12.61 -11.63
CA GLU A 42 5.28 -11.64 -12.13
C GLU A 42 4.79 -10.19 -11.93
N THR A 43 3.58 -9.90 -12.39
CA THR A 43 2.94 -8.58 -12.19
C THR A 43 2.87 -8.20 -10.70
N LYS A 44 2.60 -9.16 -9.81
CA LYS A 44 2.54 -8.91 -8.37
C LYS A 44 3.92 -8.61 -7.77
N LEU A 45 4.96 -9.30 -8.22
CA LEU A 45 6.33 -9.05 -7.77
C LEU A 45 6.84 -7.67 -8.21
N ASP A 46 6.56 -7.29 -9.45
CA ASP A 46 6.95 -5.98 -9.99
C ASP A 46 6.24 -4.85 -9.27
N THR A 47 4.92 -4.94 -9.11
CA THR A 47 4.14 -3.92 -8.39
C THR A 47 4.53 -3.86 -6.92
N MET A 48 4.93 -4.97 -6.29
CA MET A 48 5.43 -4.96 -4.91
C MET A 48 6.75 -4.18 -4.78
N ASN A 49 7.68 -4.37 -5.72
CA ASN A 49 8.93 -3.60 -5.73
C ASN A 49 8.69 -2.12 -6.02
N LEU A 50 7.78 -1.82 -6.94
CA LEU A 50 7.35 -0.47 -7.26
C LEU A 50 6.70 0.21 -6.05
N ALA A 51 5.81 -0.49 -5.34
CA ALA A 51 5.20 -0.01 -4.12
C ALA A 51 6.25 0.34 -3.04
N ARG A 52 7.29 -0.48 -2.87
CA ARG A 52 8.37 -0.17 -1.92
C ARG A 52 9.16 1.07 -2.33
N GLN A 53 9.44 1.25 -3.62
CA GLN A 53 10.16 2.43 -4.12
C GLN A 53 9.35 3.70 -3.95
N GLU A 54 8.06 3.68 -4.29
CA GLU A 54 7.17 4.82 -4.07
C GLU A 54 7.01 5.12 -2.58
N MET A 55 6.85 4.10 -1.74
CA MET A 55 6.81 4.27 -0.29
C MET A 55 8.09 4.94 0.24
N ALA A 56 9.27 4.53 -0.22
CA ALA A 56 10.54 5.14 0.17
C ALA A 56 10.63 6.63 -0.19
N LYS A 57 10.05 7.04 -1.33
CA LYS A 57 9.98 8.46 -1.72
C LYS A 57 9.03 9.26 -0.83
N ILE A 58 7.94 8.65 -0.39
CA ILE A 58 6.96 9.28 0.51
C ILE A 58 7.56 9.44 1.91
N VAL A 59 8.19 8.40 2.45
CA VAL A 59 8.71 8.37 3.83
C VAL A 59 10.15 8.88 3.97
N SER A 60 10.71 9.51 2.93
CA SER A 60 12.09 10.00 2.99
C SER A 60 12.30 10.97 4.16
N ALA A 61 13.27 10.68 5.01
CA ALA A 61 13.56 11.43 6.23
C ALA A 61 13.90 12.91 5.99
N ASP A 62 14.34 13.25 4.77
CA ASP A 62 14.66 14.63 4.38
C ASP A 62 13.42 15.53 4.25
N LYS A 63 12.25 14.94 4.02
CA LYS A 63 10.98 15.67 3.88
C LYS A 63 10.35 16.01 5.22
N TRP A 64 10.62 15.16 6.20
CA TRP A 64 9.97 15.18 7.51
C TRP A 64 10.96 15.67 8.56
N LYS A 65 11.22 16.98 8.57
CA LYS A 65 12.22 17.59 9.43
C LYS A 65 11.59 18.36 10.59
N LYS A 66 12.03 18.04 11.81
CA LYS A 66 11.65 18.73 13.05
C LYS A 66 12.69 19.77 13.44
N GLN A 67 12.30 21.04 13.49
CA GLN A 67 13.15 22.09 14.06
C GLN A 67 13.19 21.99 15.60
N LEU A 68 14.39 21.97 16.17
CA LEU A 68 14.62 22.04 17.60
C LEU A 68 14.72 23.51 18.03
N VAL A 69 13.69 24.03 18.70
CA VAL A 69 13.71 25.37 19.31
C VAL A 69 14.50 25.35 20.63
N SER A 70 15.30 26.39 20.87
CA SER A 70 16.24 26.48 22.00
C SER A 70 15.60 26.79 23.35
N SER A 71 14.34 27.24 23.39
CA SER A 71 13.64 27.64 24.61
C SER A 71 12.22 27.09 24.62
N ALA A 72 11.89 26.25 25.60
CA ALA A 72 10.57 25.63 25.78
C ALA A 72 9.53 26.61 26.38
N ILE A 73 9.38 27.82 25.84
CA ILE A 73 8.49 28.85 26.43
C ILE A 73 7.14 28.96 25.70
N THR A 74 6.91 28.20 24.62
CA THR A 74 5.55 27.88 24.17
C THR A 74 5.49 26.43 23.70
N PRO A 75 5.04 25.50 24.55
CA PRO A 75 4.85 24.11 24.16
C PRO A 75 3.38 23.84 23.80
N ASP A 76 2.70 24.60 22.94
CA ASP A 76 1.27 24.30 22.69
C ASP A 76 0.63 24.84 21.41
N THR A 77 1.04 24.35 20.23
CA THR A 77 0.07 24.20 19.12
C THR A 77 -0.25 22.73 18.84
N GLY A 78 0.29 21.79 19.63
CA GLY A 78 -0.10 20.37 19.64
C GLY A 78 0.26 19.55 18.40
N ILE A 79 0.58 20.18 17.26
CA ILE A 79 0.94 19.52 16.01
C ILE A 79 2.33 20.02 15.61
N PRO A 80 3.33 19.13 15.52
CA PRO A 80 4.60 19.50 14.94
C PRO A 80 4.39 19.95 13.49
N ASP A 81 4.87 21.14 13.11
CA ASP A 81 4.67 21.76 11.79
C ASP A 81 4.93 20.79 10.61
N TYR A 82 5.91 19.90 10.78
CA TYR A 82 6.29 18.86 9.82
C TYR A 82 5.26 17.73 9.61
N LEU A 83 4.18 17.68 10.40
CA LEU A 83 3.07 16.72 10.28
C LEU A 83 1.71 17.43 10.20
N SER A 84 1.71 18.73 9.88
CA SER A 84 0.47 19.46 9.58
C SER A 84 -0.16 18.90 8.29
N GLU A 85 -1.49 18.94 8.22
CA GLU A 85 -2.21 18.51 7.01
C GLU A 85 -1.73 19.28 5.77
N THR A 86 -1.48 20.58 5.92
CA THR A 86 -0.91 21.44 4.87
C THR A 86 0.43 20.90 4.37
N LYS A 87 1.36 20.59 5.29
CA LYS A 87 2.68 20.07 4.91
C LYS A 87 2.59 18.70 4.22
N ILE A 88 1.69 17.83 4.70
CA ILE A 88 1.43 16.54 4.08
C ILE A 88 0.92 16.71 2.65
N ILE A 89 -0.04 17.63 2.44
CA ILE A 89 -0.58 17.92 1.11
C ILE A 89 0.53 18.45 0.18
N GLU A 90 1.32 19.42 0.61
CA GLU A 90 2.43 19.97 -0.18
C GLU A 90 3.46 18.91 -0.62
N GLU A 91 3.89 18.03 0.31
CA GLU A 91 4.85 16.98 0.02
C GLU A 91 4.29 15.90 -0.91
N MET A 92 2.99 15.62 -0.82
CA MET A 92 2.31 14.65 -1.69
C MET A 92 2.07 15.25 -3.08
N GLU A 93 1.67 16.52 -3.18
CA GLU A 93 1.52 17.24 -4.45
C GLU A 93 2.86 17.34 -5.18
N ALA A 94 3.97 17.60 -4.46
CA ALA A 94 5.33 17.58 -5.02
C ALA A 94 5.72 16.21 -5.63
N LEU A 95 5.06 15.13 -5.21
CA LEU A 95 5.21 13.78 -5.75
C LEU A 95 4.18 13.42 -6.84
N ASN A 96 3.36 14.38 -7.27
CA ASN A 96 2.22 14.23 -8.18
C ASN A 96 1.08 13.36 -7.63
N TYR A 97 0.93 13.30 -6.31
CA TYR A 97 -0.24 12.69 -5.68
C TYR A 97 -1.27 13.78 -5.39
N LEU A 98 -2.46 13.63 -5.99
CA LEU A 98 -3.55 14.58 -5.84
C LEU A 98 -4.49 14.11 -4.71
N PRO A 99 -4.99 15.03 -3.86
CA PRO A 99 -5.93 14.65 -2.80
C PRO A 99 -7.26 14.18 -3.40
N GLU A 100 -7.82 13.11 -2.84
CA GLU A 100 -9.18 12.65 -3.14
C GLU A 100 -10.10 13.05 -1.99
N SER A 101 -11.25 13.65 -2.31
CA SER A 101 -12.27 13.93 -1.30
C SER A 101 -12.95 12.63 -0.85
N VAL A 102 -12.48 12.08 0.26
CA VAL A 102 -13.09 10.89 0.89
C VAL A 102 -14.48 11.29 1.39
N SER A 103 -15.53 10.69 0.83
CA SER A 103 -16.94 11.01 1.08
C SER A 103 -17.67 9.95 1.92
N THR A 104 -16.94 9.24 2.79
CA THR A 104 -17.51 8.30 3.76
C THR A 104 -17.45 8.88 5.16
N SER A 105 -18.35 8.46 6.05
CA SER A 105 -18.39 8.86 7.47
C SER A 105 -17.12 8.51 8.27
N ASP A 106 -16.17 7.77 7.67
CA ASP A 106 -14.82 7.46 8.17
C ASP A 106 -13.74 8.45 7.66
N ALA A 107 -14.12 9.45 6.86
CA ALA A 107 -13.22 10.41 6.20
C ALA A 107 -12.58 11.44 7.13
N ALA A 108 -13.02 11.55 8.38
CA ALA A 108 -12.39 12.47 9.34
C ALA A 108 -11.03 11.96 9.85
N ASP A 109 -10.71 10.69 9.58
CA ASP A 109 -9.61 9.97 10.23
C ASP A 109 -8.43 9.65 9.29
N LEU A 110 -8.58 9.89 7.99
CA LEU A 110 -7.57 9.59 6.97
C LEU A 110 -7.55 10.62 5.84
N LEU A 111 -6.36 10.92 5.33
CA LEU A 111 -6.12 11.68 4.11
C LEU A 111 -5.80 10.70 2.99
N ARG A 112 -6.57 10.73 1.89
CA ARG A 112 -6.33 9.90 0.72
C ARG A 112 -5.75 10.71 -0.43
N PHE A 113 -4.72 10.17 -1.06
CA PHE A 113 -4.14 10.74 -2.27
C PHE A 113 -4.05 9.71 -3.38
N GLN A 114 -4.21 10.16 -4.63
CA GLN A 114 -4.12 9.31 -5.81
C GLN A 114 -3.12 9.84 -6.82
N LYS A 115 -2.44 8.91 -7.50
CA LYS A 115 -1.55 9.19 -8.63
C LYS A 115 -1.80 8.15 -9.72
N LYS A 116 -1.81 8.57 -10.99
CA LYS A 116 -1.90 7.65 -12.13
C LYS A 116 -0.63 7.78 -12.98
N ASP A 117 0.17 6.71 -13.00
CA ASP A 117 1.44 6.65 -13.73
C ASP A 117 1.73 5.18 -14.13
N GLY A 118 1.11 4.74 -15.21
CA GLY A 118 1.07 3.34 -15.67
C GLY A 118 0.23 2.40 -14.77
N TYR A 119 0.26 2.62 -13.46
CA TYR A 119 -0.59 2.03 -12.43
C TYR A 119 -1.38 3.14 -11.73
N LEU A 120 -2.45 2.74 -11.03
CA LEU A 120 -3.15 3.64 -10.10
C LEU A 120 -2.58 3.41 -8.71
N TYR A 121 -2.05 4.47 -8.10
CA TYR A 121 -1.52 4.46 -6.74
C TYR A 121 -2.51 5.19 -5.84
N GLU A 122 -2.84 4.58 -4.71
CA GLU A 122 -3.67 5.18 -3.67
C GLU A 122 -2.88 5.18 -2.36
N VAL A 123 -2.77 6.33 -1.72
CA VAL A 123 -2.05 6.53 -0.47
C VAL A 123 -3.02 6.99 0.59
N ASP A 124 -3.23 6.16 1.61
CA ASP A 124 -3.99 6.50 2.79
C ASP A 124 -3.03 6.85 3.93
N ILE A 125 -3.12 8.09 4.41
CA ILE A 125 -2.39 8.59 5.57
C ILE A 125 -3.36 8.71 6.72
N TYR A 126 -3.16 7.92 7.78
CA TYR A 126 -4.05 7.89 8.93
C TYR A 126 -3.69 9.03 9.87
N VAL A 127 -4.58 10.01 9.99
CA VAL A 127 -4.40 11.22 10.81
C VAL A 127 -5.07 11.10 12.19
N LYS A 128 -5.98 10.13 12.36
CA LYS A 128 -6.59 9.86 13.67
C LYS A 128 -5.56 9.37 14.67
N CYS A 129 -5.53 10.03 15.82
CA CYS A 129 -4.76 9.60 16.97
C CYS A 129 -5.55 8.54 17.74
N LEU A 130 -5.01 7.31 17.82
CA LEU A 130 -5.55 6.23 18.65
C LEU A 130 -4.71 6.12 19.93
N PRO A 131 -5.30 6.28 21.13
CA PRO A 131 -4.55 6.14 22.38
C PRO A 131 -4.07 4.68 22.56
N PHE A 132 -2.84 4.50 23.06
CA PHE A 132 -2.28 3.17 23.32
C PHE A 132 -3.13 2.36 24.32
N LEU A 133 -3.76 3.04 25.27
CA LEU A 133 -4.78 2.49 26.17
C LEU A 133 -6.11 3.16 25.85
N ASN A 134 -6.95 2.49 25.08
CA ASN A 134 -8.27 3.02 24.76
C ASN A 134 -9.23 2.75 25.94
N PRO A 135 -9.64 3.76 26.72
CA PRO A 135 -10.56 3.55 27.84
C PRO A 135 -11.92 3.02 27.38
N THR A 136 -12.34 3.19 26.11
CA THR A 136 -13.56 2.49 25.61
C THR A 136 -13.43 0.97 25.63
N LEU A 137 -12.21 0.42 25.50
CA LEU A 137 -11.96 -1.02 25.57
C LEU A 137 -11.80 -1.52 27.01
N ILE A 138 -11.62 -0.63 27.98
CA ILE A 138 -11.25 -0.97 29.37
C ILE A 138 -12.36 -0.57 30.36
N SER A 139 -12.95 0.62 30.21
CA SER A 139 -13.97 1.22 31.08
C SER A 139 -15.27 1.58 30.35
N GLY A 140 -15.34 1.50 29.02
CA GLY A 140 -16.54 1.82 28.24
C GLY A 140 -16.83 3.31 28.09
N GLU A 141 -15.90 4.18 28.48
CA GLU A 141 -16.04 5.63 28.43
C GLU A 141 -15.22 6.20 27.27
N GLU A 142 -15.83 7.04 26.42
CA GLU A 142 -15.12 7.68 25.31
C GLU A 142 -13.99 8.57 25.85
N PRO A 143 -12.74 8.40 25.38
CA PRO A 143 -11.67 9.30 25.77
C PRO A 143 -12.03 10.72 25.36
N ALA A 144 -11.82 11.69 26.27
CA ALA A 144 -12.03 13.10 25.97
C ALA A 144 -11.32 13.47 24.65
N PRO A 145 -11.98 14.20 23.73
CA PRO A 145 -11.35 14.64 22.50
C PRO A 145 -10.04 15.35 22.86
N ASP A 146 -8.96 15.02 22.12
CA ASP A 146 -7.64 15.66 22.23
C ASP A 146 -6.65 15.12 23.29
N THR A 147 -6.99 14.08 24.06
CA THR A 147 -6.04 13.43 25.00
C THR A 147 -4.81 12.84 24.29
N CYS A 148 -5.02 12.31 23.08
CA CYS A 148 -3.97 11.69 22.28
C CYS A 148 -2.98 12.73 21.69
N SER A 149 -3.41 13.97 21.45
CA SER A 149 -2.57 15.06 20.92
C SER A 149 -1.54 15.57 21.93
N LYS A 150 -1.86 15.56 23.23
CA LYS A 150 -1.01 16.15 24.28
C LYS A 150 -0.10 15.12 24.97
N ILE A 151 -0.52 13.86 25.05
CA ILE A 151 0.14 12.84 25.89
C ILE A 151 1.12 11.96 25.08
N GLU A 152 0.86 11.67 23.81
CA GLU A 152 1.70 10.78 22.99
C GLU A 152 2.52 11.58 21.96
N LYS A 153 3.58 12.24 22.44
CA LYS A 153 4.50 13.12 21.68
C LYS A 153 5.33 12.43 20.57
N LYS A 154 4.99 11.19 20.20
CA LYS A 154 5.62 10.40 19.13
C LYS A 154 4.55 9.79 18.23
N LYS A 155 3.70 10.62 17.61
CA LYS A 155 2.74 10.20 16.59
C LYS A 155 3.51 9.59 15.40
N LEU A 156 3.38 8.29 15.19
CA LEU A 156 3.81 7.63 13.96
C LEU A 156 2.60 7.56 13.02
N TYR A 157 2.54 8.48 12.06
CA TYR A 157 1.50 8.45 11.03
C TYR A 157 1.70 7.20 10.18
N LYS A 158 0.73 6.29 10.23
CA LYS A 158 0.72 5.11 9.37
C LYS A 158 0.38 5.55 7.95
N ILE A 159 1.14 5.06 7.00
CA ILE A 159 0.89 5.23 5.57
C ILE A 159 0.58 3.87 4.99
N HIS A 160 -0.50 3.77 4.23
CA HIS A 160 -0.88 2.60 3.46
C HIS A 160 -0.89 2.97 1.98
N LEU A 161 0.02 2.36 1.23
CA LEU A 161 0.09 2.52 -0.22
C LEU A 161 -0.52 1.27 -0.87
N LYS A 162 -1.46 1.49 -1.77
CA LYS A 162 -2.07 0.47 -2.62
C LYS A 162 -1.71 0.74 -4.07
N VAL A 163 -1.34 -0.30 -4.79
CA VAL A 163 -1.05 -0.23 -6.23
C VAL A 163 -2.07 -1.09 -6.96
N PHE A 164 -2.81 -0.46 -7.86
CA PHE A 164 -3.83 -1.10 -8.67
C PHE A 164 -3.39 -1.20 -10.13
N LYS A 165 -3.69 -2.34 -10.74
CA LYS A 165 -3.52 -2.58 -12.17
C LYS A 165 -4.88 -2.46 -12.86
N GLU A 166 -4.92 -1.77 -13.99
CA GLU A 166 -6.11 -1.68 -14.83
C GLU A 166 -6.47 -3.05 -15.41
N SER A 167 -7.76 -3.38 -15.41
CA SER A 167 -8.28 -4.64 -15.92
C SER A 167 -8.27 -4.63 -17.44
N GLU A 168 -7.65 -5.63 -18.05
CA GLU A 168 -7.62 -5.81 -19.50
C GLU A 168 -9.03 -5.99 -20.12
N THR A 169 -10.01 -6.39 -19.31
CA THR A 169 -11.38 -6.68 -19.76
C THR A 169 -12.30 -5.46 -19.78
N THR A 170 -11.98 -4.40 -19.03
CA THR A 170 -12.87 -3.25 -18.84
C THR A 170 -12.04 -2.02 -18.51
N SER A 171 -11.91 -1.13 -19.49
CA SER A 171 -11.22 0.16 -19.32
C SER A 171 -11.85 0.95 -18.16
N GLY A 172 -11.01 1.48 -17.26
CA GLY A 172 -11.46 2.15 -16.04
C GLY A 172 -11.78 1.25 -14.84
N SER A 173 -11.72 -0.09 -14.98
CA SER A 173 -11.81 -1.01 -13.84
C SER A 173 -10.42 -1.32 -13.30
N TYR A 174 -10.16 -1.07 -12.03
CA TYR A 174 -8.87 -1.33 -11.39
C TYR A 174 -8.95 -2.51 -10.43
N ARG A 175 -7.90 -3.33 -10.38
CA ARG A 175 -7.78 -4.46 -9.44
C ARG A 175 -6.54 -4.27 -8.59
N LEU A 176 -6.68 -4.47 -7.27
CA LEU A 176 -5.56 -4.37 -6.34
C LEU A 176 -4.49 -5.39 -6.73
N SER A 177 -3.27 -4.91 -6.96
CA SER A 177 -2.14 -5.74 -7.35
C SER A 177 -1.22 -5.99 -6.15
N SER A 178 -0.86 -4.94 -5.42
CA SER A 178 -0.05 -5.01 -4.21
C SER A 178 -0.35 -3.87 -3.25
N GLU A 179 0.06 -4.03 -1.99
CA GLU A 179 -0.05 -3.01 -0.96
C GLU A 179 1.15 -3.08 -0.01
N THR A 180 1.48 -1.96 0.62
CA THR A 180 2.53 -1.88 1.63
C THR A 180 2.20 -0.84 2.69
N PHE A 181 2.73 -1.04 3.89
CA PHE A 181 2.56 -0.14 5.02
C PHE A 181 3.90 0.43 5.45
N SER A 182 3.89 1.66 5.93
CA SER A 182 5.04 2.29 6.57
C SER A 182 4.58 3.32 7.60
N PHE A 183 5.54 3.95 8.25
CA PHE A 183 5.32 5.10 9.13
C PHE A 183 6.17 6.26 8.65
N ILE A 184 5.73 7.50 8.92
CA ILE A 184 6.52 8.70 8.63
C ILE A 184 7.68 8.79 9.65
N PRO A 185 8.95 8.59 9.23
CA PRO A 185 10.09 8.90 10.09
C PRO A 185 10.28 10.42 10.12
N TYR A 186 10.90 10.95 11.17
CA TYR A 186 11.30 12.36 11.21
C TYR A 186 12.73 12.51 11.73
N THR A 187 13.44 13.52 11.21
CA THR A 187 14.78 13.89 11.68
C THR A 187 14.72 15.23 12.40
N ALA A 188 15.40 15.34 13.54
CA ALA A 188 15.45 16.59 14.29
C ALA A 188 16.72 17.37 13.95
N TYR A 189 16.59 18.67 13.66
CA TYR A 189 17.70 19.55 13.35
C TYR A 189 17.68 20.80 14.25
N LYS A 190 18.85 21.35 14.54
CA LYS A 190 19.00 22.65 15.21
C LYS A 190 19.09 23.71 14.12
N GLU A 191 18.36 24.82 14.28
CA GLU A 191 18.47 25.96 13.37
C GLU A 191 19.88 26.58 13.48
N GLU A 192 20.57 26.72 12.35
CA GLU A 192 21.84 27.43 12.28
C GLU A 192 21.55 28.93 12.39
N THR A 193 22.00 29.56 13.47
CA THR A 193 21.94 31.01 13.62
C THR A 193 22.73 31.65 12.48
N PRO A 194 22.13 32.55 11.68
CA PRO A 194 22.87 33.25 10.63
C PRO A 194 24.07 33.98 11.26
N PRO A 195 25.21 34.09 10.55
CA PRO A 195 26.35 34.84 11.06
C PRO A 195 25.88 36.26 11.34
N SER A 196 25.89 36.63 12.62
CA SER A 196 25.73 38.01 13.07
C SER A 196 26.73 38.84 12.29
N GLY A 197 26.26 39.60 11.30
CA GLY A 197 27.06 40.59 10.60
C GLY A 197 27.56 41.60 11.62
N GLY A 198 28.75 41.36 12.15
CA GLY A 198 29.51 42.35 12.90
C GLY A 198 29.87 43.47 11.94
N GLY A 199 29.48 44.70 12.33
CA GLY A 199 29.71 45.92 11.57
C GLY A 199 31.15 46.38 11.49
#